data_AF-A0A419WMN1-F1
#
_entry.id   AF-A0A419WMN1-F1
#
_cell.length_a   1.000
_cell.length_b   1.000
_cell.length_c   1.000
_cell.angle_alpha   90.00
_cell.angle_beta   90.00
_cell.angle_gamma   90.00
#
_symmetry.space_group_name_H-M   'P 1'
#
loop_
_entity.id
_entity.type
_entity.pdbx_description
1 polymer ?
#
loop_
_entity_poly.entity_id
_entity_poly.type
_entity_poly.pdbx_seq_one_letter_code
_entity_poly.pdbx_strand_id
1 'polypeptide(L)'
;MSEYYKIKGLKVRVSDHEPNFSMDRIRGRNNVELYTVDACGTKLSVISQIERYCEKNDLNIELFSEIIKDYPDEEYVPSITIEKVEVTAEFIEGYHAISGKGSMKKKDRYCEKYGIDSFKVSQGYYIVK
;
A
#
# COMPACT_ATOMS: atom_id res chain seq x y z
N MET A 1 -7.56 -14.40 7.21
CA MET A 1 -8.99 -14.69 7.43
C MET A 1 -9.81 -13.83 6.48
N SER A 2 -10.91 -14.34 5.91
CA SER A 2 -11.81 -13.55 5.07
C SER A 2 -13.22 -13.52 5.66
N GLU A 3 -13.80 -12.34 5.73
CA GLU A 3 -15.16 -12.09 6.17
C GLU A 3 -16.01 -11.52 5.04
N TYR A 4 -17.31 -11.80 5.08
CA TYR A 4 -18.24 -11.49 4.01
C TYR A 4 -19.46 -10.77 4.58
N TYR A 5 -19.74 -9.61 4.02
CA TYR A 5 -20.84 -8.74 4.40
C TYR A 5 -21.79 -8.54 3.23
N LYS A 6 -23.07 -8.31 3.54
CA LYS A 6 -24.09 -7.99 2.54
C LYS A 6 -24.72 -6.65 2.87
N ILE A 7 -24.24 -5.59 2.21
CA ILE A 7 -24.63 -4.21 2.50
C ILE A 7 -25.48 -3.66 1.35
N LYS A 8 -26.77 -3.37 1.59
CA LYS A 8 -27.70 -2.87 0.56
C LYS A 8 -27.64 -3.63 -0.78
N GLY A 9 -27.45 -4.95 -0.72
CA GLY A 9 -27.35 -5.82 -1.90
C GLY A 9 -25.94 -5.95 -2.49
N LEU A 10 -24.96 -5.18 -2.01
CA LEU A 10 -23.54 -5.34 -2.33
C LEU A 10 -22.96 -6.50 -1.51
N LYS A 11 -22.26 -7.41 -2.19
CA LYS A 11 -21.39 -8.39 -1.54
C LYS A 11 -20.04 -7.75 -1.28
N VAL A 12 -19.70 -7.55 -0.02
CA VAL A 12 -18.43 -6.95 0.41
C VAL A 12 -17.60 -8.03 1.08
N ARG A 13 -16.32 -8.13 0.70
CA ARG A 13 -15.36 -9.04 1.33
C ARG A 13 -14.26 -8.23 2.00
N VAL A 14 -13.96 -8.55 3.25
CA VAL A 14 -12.80 -8.03 3.98
C VAL A 14 -11.81 -9.19 4.16
N SER A 15 -10.55 -9.04 3.75
CA SER A 15 -9.59 -10.15 3.75
C SER A 15 -8.14 -9.70 3.93
N ASP A 16 -7.31 -10.55 4.54
CA ASP A 16 -5.85 -10.37 4.62
C ASP A 16 -5.09 -10.88 3.39
N HIS A 17 -5.80 -11.37 2.37
CA HIS A 17 -5.19 -11.91 1.15
C HIS A 17 -6.11 -11.77 -0.05
N GLU A 18 -5.48 -11.74 -1.24
CA GLU A 18 -6.15 -11.73 -2.54
C GLU A 18 -7.12 -12.91 -2.68
N PRO A 19 -8.25 -12.72 -3.38
CA PRO A 19 -9.15 -13.81 -3.68
C PRO A 19 -8.45 -14.87 -4.53
N ASN A 20 -8.70 -16.14 -4.24
CA ASN A 20 -8.30 -17.19 -5.16
C ASN A 20 -9.21 -17.16 -6.39
N PHE A 21 -8.75 -16.49 -7.45
CA PHE A 21 -9.48 -16.28 -8.70
C PHE A 21 -9.96 -17.59 -9.37
N SER A 22 -9.37 -18.74 -9.05
CA SER A 22 -9.87 -20.04 -9.53
C SER A 22 -11.26 -20.37 -8.97
N MET A 23 -11.62 -19.83 -7.81
CA MET A 23 -12.89 -20.04 -7.12
C MET A 23 -13.96 -19.00 -7.49
N ASP A 24 -13.60 -17.92 -8.21
CA ASP A 24 -14.52 -16.87 -8.65
C ASP A 24 -15.67 -17.45 -9.50
N ARG A 25 -15.38 -18.46 -10.31
CA ARG A 25 -16.37 -19.14 -11.15
C ARG A 25 -17.44 -19.88 -10.35
N ILE A 26 -17.15 -20.28 -9.11
CA ILE A 26 -18.03 -21.09 -8.27
C ILE A 26 -18.79 -20.22 -7.27
N ARG A 27 -18.12 -19.22 -6.68
CA ARG A 27 -18.71 -18.38 -5.62
C ARG A 27 -19.29 -17.06 -6.11
N GLY A 28 -18.94 -16.67 -7.33
CA GLY A 28 -19.25 -15.35 -7.89
C GLY A 28 -18.35 -14.26 -7.32
N ARG A 29 -18.14 -13.19 -8.09
CA ARG A 29 -17.31 -12.05 -7.66
C ARG A 29 -18.02 -11.22 -6.59
N ASN A 30 -17.23 -10.69 -5.66
CA ASN A 30 -17.69 -9.67 -4.72
C ASN A 30 -17.85 -8.33 -5.46
N ASN A 31 -18.75 -7.49 -4.97
CA ASN A 31 -18.91 -6.12 -5.48
C ASN A 31 -17.81 -5.19 -4.95
N VAL A 32 -17.39 -5.42 -3.70
CA VAL A 32 -16.36 -4.64 -3.01
C VAL A 32 -15.40 -5.60 -2.33
N GLU A 33 -14.10 -5.35 -2.49
CA GLU A 33 -13.04 -6.10 -1.83
C GLU A 33 -12.17 -5.12 -1.06
N LEU A 34 -12.08 -5.35 0.24
CA LEU A 34 -11.33 -4.57 1.20
C LEU A 34 -10.24 -5.46 1.80
N TYR A 35 -9.08 -4.87 2.05
CA TYR A 35 -7.91 -5.63 2.49
C TYR A 35 -7.44 -5.17 3.87
N THR A 36 -7.11 -6.10 4.76
CA THR A 36 -6.59 -5.77 6.10
C THR A 36 -5.07 -5.68 6.14
N VAL A 37 -4.37 -6.23 5.14
CA VAL A 37 -2.92 -6.13 4.98
C VAL A 37 -2.53 -5.94 3.51
N ASP A 38 -1.37 -5.32 3.29
CA ASP A 38 -0.75 -5.22 1.98
C ASP A 38 0.06 -6.48 1.61
N ALA A 39 0.63 -6.50 0.40
CA ALA A 39 1.47 -7.60 -0.07
C ALA A 39 2.78 -7.79 0.73
N CYS A 40 3.19 -6.79 1.51
CA CYS A 40 4.36 -6.80 2.38
C CYS A 40 4.01 -7.19 3.84
N GLY A 41 2.74 -7.41 4.15
CA GLY A 41 2.25 -7.73 5.50
C GLY A 41 1.98 -6.51 6.39
N THR A 42 2.01 -5.29 5.84
CA THR A 42 1.66 -4.06 6.56
C THR A 42 0.15 -3.97 6.75
N LYS A 43 -0.32 -3.65 7.96
CA LYS A 43 -1.74 -3.43 8.25
C LYS A 43 -2.29 -2.25 7.45
N LEU A 44 -3.43 -2.45 6.80
CA LEU A 44 -4.16 -1.44 6.03
C LEU A 44 -5.41 -0.99 6.79
N SER A 45 -5.73 0.30 6.70
CA SER A 45 -7.01 0.82 7.18
C SER A 45 -8.14 0.35 6.26
N VAL A 46 -9.07 -0.41 6.82
CA VAL A 46 -10.30 -0.80 6.12
C VAL A 46 -11.22 0.40 5.95
N ILE A 47 -11.23 1.31 6.94
CA ILE A 47 -12.06 2.53 6.94
C ILE A 47 -11.66 3.44 5.78
N SER A 48 -10.37 3.73 5.59
CA SER A 48 -9.90 4.57 4.48
C SER A 48 -10.20 3.96 3.10
N GLN A 49 -10.24 2.64 2.99
CA GLN A 49 -10.66 1.97 1.74
C GLN A 49 -12.15 2.15 1.48
N ILE A 50 -12.99 2.06 2.51
CA ILE A 50 -14.43 2.33 2.44
C ILE A 50 -14.66 3.79 2.04
N GLU A 51 -13.98 4.75 2.68
CA GLU A 51 -14.08 6.18 2.37
C GLU A 51 -13.83 6.43 0.87
N ARG A 52 -12.70 5.93 0.34
CA ARG A 52 -12.36 6.06 -1.08
C ARG A 52 -13.39 5.40 -2.00
N TYR A 53 -13.93 4.25 -1.61
CA TYR A 53 -14.97 3.58 -2.38
C TYR A 53 -16.26 4.41 -2.38
N CYS A 54 -16.65 4.97 -1.23
CA CYS A 54 -17.81 5.82 -1.07
C CYS A 54 -17.69 7.12 -1.89
N GLU A 55 -16.55 7.80 -1.83
CA GLU A 55 -16.28 9.00 -2.65
C GLU A 55 -16.40 8.73 -4.15
N LYS A 56 -15.86 7.60 -4.61
CA LYS A 56 -15.88 7.22 -6.03
C LYS A 56 -17.29 6.88 -6.54
N ASN A 57 -18.15 6.34 -5.69
CA ASN A 57 -19.47 5.83 -6.06
C ASN A 57 -20.63 6.69 -5.55
N ASP A 58 -20.34 7.86 -4.95
CA ASP A 58 -21.33 8.77 -4.35
C ASP A 58 -22.24 8.06 -3.32
N LEU A 59 -21.62 7.31 -2.40
CA LEU A 59 -22.30 6.54 -1.36
C LEU A 59 -22.01 7.10 0.04
N ASN A 60 -22.99 7.02 0.93
CA ASN A 60 -22.78 7.35 2.35
C ASN A 60 -21.95 6.24 3.05
N ILE A 61 -20.91 6.64 3.76
CA ILE A 61 -20.05 5.74 4.56
C ILE A 61 -20.80 5.00 5.66
N GLU A 62 -21.86 5.58 6.23
CA GLU A 62 -22.66 4.96 7.30
C GLU A 62 -23.28 3.61 6.88
N LEU A 63 -23.41 3.38 5.57
CA LEU A 63 -23.84 2.10 5.01
C LEU A 63 -22.91 0.95 5.41
N PHE A 64 -21.65 1.24 5.69
CA PHE A 64 -20.63 0.28 6.05
C PHE A 64 -20.35 0.25 7.55
N SER A 65 -21.26 0.78 8.38
CA SER A 65 -21.11 0.86 9.84
C SER A 65 -20.84 -0.49 10.53
N GLU A 66 -21.40 -1.60 10.02
CA GLU A 66 -21.08 -2.95 10.51
C GLU A 66 -19.60 -3.28 10.33
N ILE A 67 -19.06 -3.04 9.13
CA ILE A 67 -17.64 -3.29 8.83
C ILE A 67 -16.74 -2.35 9.63
N ILE A 68 -17.12 -1.08 9.77
CA ILE A 68 -16.34 -0.09 10.55
C ILE A 68 -16.26 -0.50 12.02
N LYS A 69 -17.32 -1.10 12.57
CA LYS A 69 -17.33 -1.61 13.95
C LYS A 69 -16.42 -2.82 14.14
N ASP A 70 -16.40 -3.72 13.17
CA ASP A 70 -15.60 -4.95 13.23
C ASP A 70 -14.12 -4.69 12.96
N TYR A 71 -13.82 -3.64 12.18
CA TYR A 71 -12.48 -3.22 11.80
C TYR A 71 -12.22 -1.76 12.20
N PRO A 72 -12.18 -1.44 13.51
CA PRO A 72 -11.77 -0.12 13.95
C PRO A 72 -10.31 0.10 13.57
N ASP A 73 -9.99 1.30 13.10
CA ASP A 73 -8.60 1.71 12.97
C ASP A 73 -8.03 1.82 14.40
N GLU A 74 -7.19 0.86 14.79
CA GLU A 74 -6.27 1.07 15.91
C GLU A 74 -5.46 2.32 15.59
N GLU A 75 -5.26 3.22 16.58
CA GLU A 75 -4.37 4.38 16.42
C GLU A 75 -3.13 3.94 15.66
N TYR A 76 -2.95 4.51 14.47
CA TYR A 76 -1.88 4.13 13.55
C TYR A 76 -0.55 4.34 14.25
N VAL A 77 0.00 3.27 14.83
CA VAL A 77 1.38 3.18 15.25
C VAL A 77 2.10 2.61 14.03
N PRO A 78 2.77 3.44 13.19
CA PRO A 78 3.55 2.91 12.09
C PRO A 78 4.56 1.92 12.66
N SER A 79 4.38 0.63 12.37
CA SER A 79 5.22 -0.45 12.86
C SER A 79 6.63 -0.41 12.29
N ILE A 80 6.87 0.46 11.30
CA ILE A 80 8.13 0.61 10.61
C ILE A 80 8.47 2.10 10.54
N THR A 81 9.26 2.57 11.50
CA THR A 81 10.03 3.80 11.28
C THR A 81 11.10 3.45 10.25
N ILE A 82 10.81 3.71 8.97
CA ILE A 82 11.77 3.44 7.91
C ILE A 82 12.97 4.38 8.14
N GLU A 83 14.10 3.80 8.55
CA GLU A 83 15.35 4.55 8.74
C GLU A 83 15.78 5.19 7.43
N LYS A 84 15.64 6.52 7.36
CA LYS A 84 16.08 7.30 6.21
C LYS A 84 17.60 7.41 6.19
N VAL A 85 18.18 7.31 5.00
CA VAL A 85 19.61 7.59 4.80
C VAL A 85 19.84 9.07 4.61
N GLU A 86 20.92 9.59 5.16
CA GLU A 86 21.35 10.97 4.92
C GLU A 86 22.17 11.02 3.64
N VAL A 87 21.81 11.93 2.74
CA VAL A 87 22.46 12.11 1.45
C VAL A 87 22.66 13.59 1.18
N THR A 88 23.64 13.95 0.35
CA THR A 88 23.84 15.35 -0.04
C THR A 88 22.98 15.71 -1.25
N ALA A 89 22.73 17.00 -1.46
CA ALA A 89 22.03 17.48 -2.65
C ALA A 89 22.74 17.05 -3.95
N GLU A 90 24.07 17.18 -3.97
CA GLU A 90 24.92 16.78 -5.11
C GLU A 90 24.79 15.29 -5.45
N PHE A 91 24.69 14.43 -4.43
CA PHE A 91 24.49 12.99 -4.64
C PHE A 91 23.14 12.71 -5.32
N ILE A 92 22.07 13.34 -4.85
CA ILE A 92 20.72 13.14 -5.40
C ILE A 92 20.61 13.67 -6.83
N GLU A 93 21.21 14.82 -7.12
CA GLU A 93 21.30 15.34 -8.48
C GLU A 93 22.06 14.37 -9.40
N GLY A 94 23.22 13.88 -8.96
CA GLY A 94 24.00 12.89 -9.70
C GLY A 94 23.25 11.57 -9.92
N TYR A 95 22.49 11.11 -8.91
CA TYR A 95 21.64 9.93 -9.01
C TYR A 95 20.50 10.12 -10.02
N HIS A 96 19.81 11.27 -10.00
CA HIS A 96 18.73 11.58 -10.93
C HIS A 96 19.20 11.83 -12.36
N ALA A 97 20.43 12.33 -12.54
CA ALA A 97 21.04 12.50 -13.86
C ALA A 97 21.26 11.16 -14.59
N ILE A 98 21.38 10.04 -13.86
CA ILE A 98 21.54 8.70 -14.46
C ILE A 98 20.23 8.26 -15.10
N SER A 99 20.22 8.22 -16.43
CA SER A 99 19.06 7.82 -17.24
C SER A 99 19.46 6.89 -18.40
N GLY A 100 18.46 6.37 -19.13
CA GLY A 100 18.67 5.52 -20.31
C GLY A 100 18.83 4.02 -20.03
N LYS A 101 19.23 3.26 -21.06
CA LYS A 101 19.34 1.79 -20.99
C LYS A 101 20.40 1.36 -19.96
N GLY A 102 20.01 0.48 -19.04
CA GLY A 102 20.87 0.00 -17.96
C GLY A 102 21.09 1.02 -16.84
N SER A 103 20.28 2.08 -16.77
CA SER A 103 20.33 3.10 -15.71
C SER A 103 20.22 2.49 -14.31
N MET A 104 19.41 1.43 -14.12
CA MET A 104 19.26 0.80 -12.81
C MET A 104 20.59 0.27 -12.26
N LYS A 105 21.31 -0.55 -13.03
CA LYS A 105 22.64 -1.06 -12.64
C LYS A 105 23.67 0.06 -12.44
N LYS A 106 23.54 1.17 -13.17
CA LYS A 106 24.41 2.34 -13.00
C LYS A 106 24.09 3.10 -11.72
N LYS A 107 22.82 3.21 -11.36
CA LYS A 107 22.32 3.80 -10.10
C LYS A 107 22.74 2.96 -8.91
N ASP A 108 22.63 1.64 -8.98
CA ASP A 108 23.10 0.73 -7.93
C ASP A 108 24.60 0.93 -7.66
N ARG A 109 25.42 0.88 -8.72
CA ARG A 109 26.87 1.15 -8.62
C ARG A 109 27.18 2.56 -8.14
N TYR A 110 26.34 3.53 -8.46
CA TYR A 110 26.51 4.91 -7.99
C TYR A 110 26.27 4.96 -6.48
N CYS A 111 25.16 4.42 -5.98
CA CYS A 111 24.87 4.30 -4.55
C CYS A 111 25.97 3.53 -3.79
N GLU A 112 26.45 2.40 -4.32
CA GLU A 112 27.55 1.61 -3.74
C GLU A 112 28.82 2.43 -3.51
N LYS A 113 29.19 3.32 -4.45
CA LYS A 113 30.39 4.18 -4.33
C LYS A 113 30.33 5.14 -3.14
N TYR A 114 29.12 5.53 -2.72
CA TYR A 114 28.91 6.43 -1.59
C TYR A 114 28.53 5.65 -0.31
N GLY A 115 28.51 4.32 -0.35
CA GLY A 115 28.09 3.49 0.78
C GLY A 115 26.61 3.66 1.14
N ILE A 116 25.78 4.08 0.17
CA ILE A 116 24.36 4.34 0.37
C ILE A 116 23.55 3.16 -0.19
N ASP A 117 22.51 2.78 0.53
CA ASP A 117 21.56 1.75 0.09
C ASP A 117 20.74 2.25 -1.12
N SER A 118 20.92 1.61 -2.29
CA SER A 118 20.22 1.99 -3.52
C SER A 118 18.71 1.78 -3.42
N PHE A 119 18.26 0.81 -2.63
CA PHE A 119 16.84 0.57 -2.39
C PHE A 119 16.22 1.77 -1.67
N LYS A 120 16.85 2.24 -0.59
CA LYS A 120 16.35 3.40 0.18
C LYS A 120 16.27 4.67 -0.68
N VAL A 121 17.26 4.91 -1.54
CA VAL A 121 17.24 6.07 -2.47
C VAL A 121 16.14 5.90 -3.54
N SER A 122 15.98 4.69 -4.09
CA SER A 122 14.95 4.42 -5.10
C SER A 122 13.51 4.61 -4.60
N GLN A 123 13.28 4.34 -3.31
CA GLN A 123 11.97 4.44 -2.66
C GLN A 123 11.71 5.81 -2.00
N GLY A 124 12.66 6.75 -2.09
CA GLY A 124 12.50 8.08 -1.47
C GLY A 124 12.74 8.10 0.05
N TYR A 125 13.38 7.07 0.61
CA TYR A 125 13.71 6.95 2.03
C TYR A 125 15.04 7.62 2.37
N TYR A 126 15.18 8.90 2.03
CA TYR A 126 16.38 9.68 2.33
C TYR A 126 16.06 11.10 2.81
N ILE A 127 17.02 11.74 3.45
CA ILE A 127 16.99 13.15 3.85
C ILE A 127 18.18 13.84 3.19
N VAL A 128 17.92 14.94 2.48
CA VAL A 128 18.97 15.77 1.89
C VAL A 128 19.53 16.70 2.97
N LYS A 129 20.83 16.63 3.23
CA LYS A 129 21.58 17.54 4.10
C LYS A 129 22.54 18.41 3.31
#